data_AF-A0A2U8W1H7-F1
#
_entry.id   AF-A0A2U8W1H7-F1
#
_cell.length_a   1.000
_cell.length_b   1.000
_cell.length_c   1.000
_cell.angle_alpha   90.00
_cell.angle_beta   90.00
_cell.angle_gamma   90.00
#
_symmetry.space_group_name_H-M   'P 1'
#
loop_
_entity.id
_entity.type
_entity.pdbx_description
1 polymer ?
#
loop_
_entity_poly.entity_id
_entity_poly.type
_entity_poly.pdbx_seq_one_letter_code
_entity_poly.pdbx_strand_id
1 'polypeptide(L)'
;MIDPAQLARIENRFAIANEMWAAEVRALYGGNPYFHRDKPTGRGTPGSPLSAAYEARECAFRDWCAAHVVDVLARTQEDEKLALQLA
;
A
#
# COMPACT_ATOMS: atom_id res chain seq x y z
N MET A 1 -6.41 17.55 -4.62
CA MET A 1 -5.97 16.88 -3.38
C MET A 1 -6.89 15.70 -3.12
N ILE A 2 -6.38 14.58 -2.62
CA ILE A 2 -7.26 13.49 -2.16
C ILE A 2 -7.92 13.93 -0.85
N ASP A 3 -9.18 13.57 -0.63
CA ASP A 3 -9.85 13.85 0.64
C ASP A 3 -9.09 13.15 1.80
N PRO A 4 -8.80 13.84 2.93
CA PRO A 4 -8.05 13.23 4.04
C PRO A 4 -8.70 11.99 4.62
N ALA A 5 -10.05 11.93 4.68
CA ALA A 5 -10.74 10.73 5.16
C ALA A 5 -10.65 9.58 4.14
N GLN A 6 -10.63 9.88 2.84
CA GLN A 6 -10.34 8.90 1.80
C GLN A 6 -8.89 8.39 1.89
N LEU A 7 -7.90 9.26 2.11
CA LEU A 7 -6.50 8.86 2.29
C LEU A 7 -6.36 7.92 3.49
N ALA A 8 -6.91 8.28 4.64
CA ALA A 8 -6.88 7.45 5.85
C ALA A 8 -7.54 6.08 5.65
N ARG A 9 -8.62 6.01 4.86
CA ARG A 9 -9.26 4.73 4.50
C ARG A 9 -8.34 3.84 3.65
N ILE A 10 -7.63 4.43 2.69
CA ILE A 10 -6.69 3.72 1.82
C ILE A 10 -5.48 3.22 2.63
N GLU A 11 -4.93 4.07 3.51
CA GLU A 11 -3.85 3.71 4.43
C GLU A 11 -4.24 2.54 5.34
N ASN A 12 -5.41 2.62 5.97
CA ASN A 12 -5.91 1.56 6.84
C ASN A 12 -6.13 0.25 6.06
N ARG A 13 -6.69 0.32 4.85
CA ARG A 13 -6.88 -0.87 4.00
C ARG A 13 -5.55 -1.53 3.66
N PHE A 14 -4.53 -0.74 3.32
CA PHE A 14 -3.20 -1.29 3.05
C PHE A 14 -2.56 -1.88 4.30
N ALA A 15 -2.66 -1.22 5.46
CA ALA A 15 -2.14 -1.73 6.71
C ALA A 15 -2.74 -3.09 7.09
N ILE A 16 -4.07 -3.23 6.98
CA ILE A 16 -4.78 -4.49 7.25
C ILE A 16 -4.32 -5.59 6.28
N ALA A 17 -4.32 -5.31 4.98
CA ALA A 17 -3.93 -6.30 3.97
C ALA A 17 -2.45 -6.72 4.12
N ASN A 18 -1.58 -5.77 4.46
CA ASN A 18 -0.17 -6.04 4.72
C ASN A 18 0.03 -6.92 5.97
N GLU A 19 -0.74 -6.68 7.04
CA GLU A 19 -0.64 -7.50 8.26
C GLU A 19 -1.23 -8.90 8.06
N MET A 20 -2.32 -9.05 7.30
CA MET A 20 -2.86 -10.36 6.94
C MET A 20 -1.83 -11.19 6.16
N TRP A 21 -1.19 -10.59 5.16
CA TRP A 21 -0.08 -11.25 4.45
C TRP A 21 1.08 -11.60 5.37
N ALA A 22 1.48 -10.66 6.24
CA ALA A 22 2.57 -10.87 7.19
C ALA A 22 2.27 -12.02 8.16
N ALA A 23 1.02 -12.15 8.63
CA ALA A 23 0.58 -13.24 9.48
C ALA A 23 0.71 -14.60 8.79
N GLU A 24 0.26 -14.72 7.54
CA GLU A 24 0.40 -15.95 6.74
C GLU A 24 1.87 -16.34 6.53
N VAL A 25 2.74 -15.36 6.19
CA VAL A 25 4.17 -15.61 6.03
C VAL A 25 4.81 -16.06 7.35
N ARG A 26 4.47 -15.42 8.48
CA ARG A 26 4.98 -15.82 9.79
C ARG A 26 4.50 -17.21 10.19
N ALA A 27 3.26 -17.58 9.87
CA ALA A 27 2.72 -18.90 10.16
C ALA A 27 3.47 -20.01 9.40
N LEU A 28 3.90 -19.74 8.17
CA LEU A 28 4.59 -20.72 7.31
C LEU A 28 6.11 -20.79 7.52
N TYR A 29 6.76 -19.63 7.71
CA TYR A 29 8.23 -19.54 7.69
C TYR A 29 8.84 -19.01 8.99
N GLY A 30 8.01 -18.50 9.92
CA GLY A 30 8.48 -17.81 11.11
C GLY A 30 9.26 -16.53 10.80
N GLY A 31 9.83 -15.92 11.84
CA GLY A 31 10.74 -14.79 11.71
C GLY A 31 10.11 -13.52 11.11
N ASN A 32 10.96 -12.71 10.47
CA ASN A 32 10.54 -11.44 9.88
C ASN A 32 9.93 -11.67 8.48
N PRO A 33 8.62 -11.39 8.29
CA PRO A 33 7.93 -11.66 7.02
C PRO A 33 8.48 -10.84 5.85
N TYR A 34 9.10 -9.69 6.12
CA TYR A 34 9.64 -8.83 5.06
C TYR A 34 10.84 -9.45 4.32
N PHE A 35 11.47 -10.50 4.86
CA PHE A 35 12.46 -11.29 4.12
C PHE A 35 11.88 -12.10 2.96
N HIS A 36 10.55 -12.20 2.89
CA HIS A 36 9.81 -12.94 1.87
C HIS A 36 9.06 -12.03 0.88
N ARG A 37 9.02 -10.71 1.12
CA ARG A 37 8.20 -9.76 0.34
C ARG A 37 8.37 -9.91 -1.17
N ASP A 38 9.62 -9.93 -1.64
CA ASP A 38 9.94 -9.96 -3.07
C ASP A 38 10.33 -11.37 -3.57
N LYS A 39 10.03 -12.41 -2.77
CA LYS A 39 10.39 -13.79 -3.07
C LYS A 39 9.15 -14.62 -3.41
N PRO A 40 9.30 -15.70 -4.20
CA PRO A 40 8.19 -16.64 -4.45
C PRO A 40 7.56 -17.18 -3.16
N THR A 41 8.35 -17.35 -2.10
CA THR A 41 7.88 -17.80 -0.79
C THR A 41 6.87 -16.84 -0.15
N GLY A 42 6.94 -15.53 -0.42
CA GLY A 42 5.94 -14.57 0.05
C GLY A 42 4.71 -14.46 -0.84
N ARG A 43 4.76 -14.97 -2.07
CA ARG A 43 3.60 -15.04 -2.97
C ARG A 43 2.69 -16.22 -2.65
N GLY A 44 3.26 -17.30 -2.09
CA GLY A 44 2.52 -18.53 -1.84
C GLY A 44 2.19 -19.30 -3.12
N THR A 45 1.68 -20.52 -2.94
CA THR A 45 1.21 -21.36 -4.05
C THR A 45 -0.17 -20.87 -4.51
N PRO A 46 -0.47 -20.84 -5.83
CA PRO A 46 -1.79 -20.43 -6.31
C PRO A 46 -2.94 -21.15 -5.61
N GLY A 47 -3.94 -20.39 -5.16
CA GLY A 47 -5.09 -20.90 -4.41
C GLY A 47 -4.86 -21.13 -2.91
N SER A 48 -3.63 -20.92 -2.41
CA SER A 48 -3.37 -20.96 -0.95
C SER A 48 -3.89 -19.69 -0.24
N PRO A 49 -4.14 -19.75 1.08
CA PRO A 49 -4.42 -18.56 1.89
C PRO A 49 -3.36 -17.47 1.74
N LEU A 50 -2.08 -17.85 1.70
CA LEU A 50 -0.98 -16.92 1.47
C LEU A 50 -1.06 -16.23 0.09
N SER A 51 -1.44 -16.95 -0.96
CA SER A 51 -1.63 -16.37 -2.30
C SER A 51 -2.76 -15.35 -2.32
N ALA A 52 -3.88 -15.66 -1.69
CA ALA A 52 -5.00 -14.72 -1.56
C ALA A 52 -4.60 -13.47 -0.75
N ALA A 53 -3.86 -13.64 0.35
CA ALA A 53 -3.38 -12.53 1.17
C ALA A 53 -2.35 -11.66 0.43
N TYR A 54 -1.45 -12.28 -0.35
CA TYR A 54 -0.49 -11.56 -1.20
C TYR A 54 -1.21 -10.73 -2.27
N GLU A 55 -2.18 -11.30 -2.97
CA GLU A 55 -2.96 -10.59 -3.99
C GLU A 55 -3.76 -9.42 -3.42
N ALA A 56 -4.41 -9.61 -2.26
CA ALA A 56 -5.11 -8.55 -1.56
C ALA A 56 -4.17 -7.41 -1.14
N ARG A 57 -2.97 -7.75 -0.64
CA ARG A 57 -1.92 -6.79 -0.31
C ARG A 57 -1.45 -6.02 -1.53
N GLU A 58 -1.20 -6.68 -2.65
CA GLU A 58 -0.75 -6.04 -3.89
C GLU A 58 -1.81 -5.10 -4.48
N CYS A 59 -3.08 -5.49 -4.41
CA CYS A 59 -4.19 -4.61 -4.78
C CYS A 59 -4.23 -3.35 -3.89
N ALA A 60 -4.19 -3.52 -2.57
CA ALA A 60 -4.20 -2.38 -1.65
C ALA A 60 -2.93 -1.50 -1.75
N PHE A 61 -1.77 -2.09 -2.06
CA PHE A 61 -0.53 -1.35 -2.29
C PHE A 61 -0.62 -0.45 -3.53
N ARG A 62 -1.23 -0.93 -4.61
CA ARG A 62 -1.46 -0.11 -5.83
C ARG A 62 -2.38 1.06 -5.54
N ASP A 63 -3.48 0.83 -4.82
CA ASP A 63 -4.41 1.88 -4.40
C ASP A 63 -3.69 2.93 -3.53
N TRP A 64 -2.85 2.47 -2.58
CA TRP A 64 -2.04 3.33 -1.73
C TRP A 64 -1.04 4.18 -2.53
N CYS A 65 -0.30 3.57 -3.47
CA CYS A 65 0.60 4.31 -4.36
C CYS A 65 -0.13 5.36 -5.19
N ALA A 66 -1.28 5.01 -5.77
CA ALA A 66 -2.07 5.93 -6.59
C ALA A 66 -2.54 7.15 -5.76
N ALA A 67 -3.02 6.91 -4.54
CA ALA A 67 -3.46 7.98 -3.63
C ALA A 67 -2.32 8.97 -3.31
N HIS A 68 -1.12 8.46 -3.05
CA HIS A 68 0.04 9.29 -2.69
C HIS A 68 0.59 10.09 -3.88
N VAL A 69 0.56 9.52 -5.10
CA VAL A 69 0.94 10.26 -6.32
C VAL A 69 -0.03 11.42 -6.57
N VAL A 70 -1.35 11.18 -6.42
CA VAL A 70 -2.38 12.22 -6.59
C VAL A 70 -2.21 13.33 -5.54
N ASP A 71 -1.90 12.97 -4.29
CA ASP A 71 -1.68 13.96 -3.23
C ASP A 71 -0.46 14.85 -3.50
N VAL A 72 0.68 14.24 -3.86
CA VAL A 72 1.91 14.97 -4.21
C VAL A 72 1.68 15.92 -5.38
N LEU A 73 1.02 15.47 -6.46
CA LEU A 73 0.74 16.31 -7.61
C LEU A 73 -0.19 17.48 -7.28
N ALA A 74 -1.20 17.26 -6.44
CA ALA A 74 -2.11 18.32 -6.03
C ALA A 74 -1.39 19.42 -5.22
N ARG A 75 -0.51 19.02 -4.29
CA ARG A 75 0.27 19.95 -3.48
C ARG A 75 1.22 20.80 -4.33
N THR A 76 1.91 20.19 -5.29
CA THR A 76 2.78 20.93 -6.22
C THR A 76 2.01 21.99 -7.01
N GLN A 77 0.81 21.68 -7.49
CA GLN A 77 -0.02 22.64 -8.23
C GLN A 77 -0.54 23.80 -7.36
N GLU A 78 -0.82 23.55 -6.08
CA GLU A 78 -1.22 24.59 -5.13
C GLU A 78 -0.05 25.52 -4.81
N ASP A 79 1.15 24.96 -4.59
CA ASP A 79 2.38 25.71 -4.35
C ASP A 79 2.74 26.62 -5.54
N GLU A 80 2.61 26.12 -6.78
CA GLU A 80 2.83 26.91 -8.00
C GLU A 80 1.84 28.07 -8.12
N LYS A 81 0.55 27.86 -7.79
CA LYS A 81 -0.46 28.93 -7.82
C LYS A 81 -0.18 30.01 -6.79
N LEU A 82 0.22 29.62 -5.58
CA LEU A 82 0.59 30.57 -4.53
C LEU A 82 1.83 31.38 -4.93
N ALA A 83 2.83 30.74 -5.53
CA ALA A 83 4.02 31.43 -6.03
C ALA A 83 3.68 32.46 -7.11
N LEU A 84 2.76 32.16 -8.03
CA LEU A 84 2.32 33.08 -9.08
C LEU A 84 1.48 34.26 -8.57
N GLN A 85 0.79 34.11 -7.44
CA GLN A 85 0.00 35.21 -6.83
C GLN A 85 0.86 36.18 -6.00
N LEU A 86 2.07 35.76 -5.62
CA LEU A 86 3.02 36.55 -4.85
C LEU A 86 4.08 37.26 -5.72
N ALA A 87 4.04 37.05 -7.03
CA ALA A 87 4.90 37.68 -8.05
C ALA A 87 4.19 38.86 -8.73
#